data_AF-A0A914ED30-F1
#
_entry.id   AF-A0A914ED30-F1
#
_cell.length_a   1.000
_cell.length_b   1.000
_cell.length_c   1.000
_cell.angle_alpha   90.00
_cell.angle_beta   90.00
_cell.angle_gamma   90.00
#
_symmetry.space_group_name_H-M   'P 1'
#
loop_
_entity.id
_entity.type
_entity.pdbx_description
1 polymer ?
#
loop_
_entity_poly.entity_id
_entity_poly.type
_entity_poly.pdbx_seq_one_letter_code
_entity_poly.pdbx_strand_id
1 'polypeptide(L)'
;MLIHENAVADLKRRQDTIRICVEDRKIIETKIALWHPYGDKMIDFLYRPMVDLKLTQFELVYLLAHILWSTHDIKGVSNTTHEIANNMTDQISTELHNYYVNERRLANYGPRLIKMLKLIDGSKSLFAEEQNLTLLSAVYNIFDFNADLDELCDPF
;
A
#
# COMPACT_ATOMS: atom_id res chain seq x y z
N MET A 1 19.19 42.54 38.81
CA MET A 1 19.77 41.25 38.39
C MET A 1 18.69 40.24 38.02
N LEU A 2 17.76 39.92 38.93
CA LEU A 2 16.70 38.90 38.73
C LEU A 2 15.74 39.16 37.54
N ILE A 3 15.40 40.42 37.23
CA ILE A 3 14.50 40.76 36.11
C ILE A 3 15.15 40.47 34.75
N HIS A 4 16.47 40.66 34.65
CA HIS A 4 17.22 40.44 33.42
C HIS A 4 17.42 38.93 33.15
N GLU A 5 17.69 38.14 34.19
CA GLU A 5 17.79 36.68 34.06
C GLU A 5 16.45 36.04 33.64
N ASN A 6 15.33 36.51 34.20
CA ASN A 6 14.00 36.03 33.81
C ASN A 6 13.65 36.37 32.36
N ALA A 7 14.02 37.56 31.87
CA ALA A 7 13.81 37.97 30.49
C ALA A 7 14.68 37.16 29.50
N VAL A 8 15.93 36.85 29.87
CA VAL A 8 16.83 36.01 29.06
C VAL A 8 16.33 34.56 29.00
N ALA A 9 15.84 34.02 30.12
CA ALA A 9 15.23 32.69 30.15
C ALA A 9 13.95 32.61 29.31
N ASP A 10 13.12 33.66 29.30
CA ASP A 10 11.92 33.70 28.47
C ASP A 10 12.22 33.78 26.97
N LEU A 11 13.21 34.59 26.57
CA LEU A 11 13.68 34.68 25.20
C LEU A 11 14.26 33.34 24.70
N LYS A 12 15.02 32.65 25.56
CA LYS A 12 15.57 31.33 25.24
C LYS A 12 14.47 30.29 25.04
N ARG A 13 13.47 30.25 25.93
CA ARG A 13 12.29 29.38 25.76
C ARG A 13 11.55 29.64 24.46
N ARG A 14 11.34 30.91 24.10
CA ARG A 14 10.70 31.28 22.82
C ARG A 14 11.52 30.83 21.61
N GLN A 15 12.84 30.98 21.66
CA GLN A 15 13.74 30.48 20.60
C GLN A 15 13.66 28.96 20.46
N ASP A 16 13.64 28.23 21.57
CA ASP A 16 13.52 26.77 21.57
C ASP A 16 12.15 26.33 21.02
N THR A 17 11.04 26.98 21.39
CA THR A 17 9.71 26.70 20.83
C THR A 17 9.66 26.95 19.33
N ILE A 18 10.19 28.09 18.86
CA ILE A 18 10.24 28.40 17.43
C ILE A 18 11.05 27.35 16.67
N ARG A 19 12.19 26.91 17.23
CA ARG A 19 13.03 25.89 16.64
C ARG A 19 12.28 24.55 16.48
N ILE A 20 11.57 24.11 17.52
CA ILE A 20 10.75 22.89 17.49
C ILE A 20 9.67 23.01 16.40
N CYS A 21 8.93 24.12 16.35
CA CYS A 21 7.90 24.32 15.34
C CYS A 21 8.44 24.32 13.89
N VAL A 22 9.67 24.80 13.68
CA VAL A 22 10.35 24.77 12.37
C VAL A 22 10.81 23.35 12.02
N GLU A 23 11.34 22.61 12.98
CA GLU A 23 11.71 21.20 12.81
C GLU A 23 10.48 20.33 12.50
N ASP A 24 9.37 20.51 13.21
CA ASP A 24 8.09 19.82 12.97
C ASP A 24 7.53 20.10 11.57
N ARG A 25 7.56 21.37 11.13
CA ARG A 25 7.14 21.75 9.77
C ARG A 25 7.98 21.03 8.71
N LYS A 26 9.30 21.00 8.88
CA LYS A 26 10.22 20.36 7.93
C LYS A 26 9.98 18.85 7.86
N ILE A 27 9.64 18.20 8.99
CA ILE A 27 9.26 16.79 9.02
C ILE A 27 7.97 16.56 8.22
N ILE A 28 6.94 17.37 8.43
CA ILE A 28 5.67 17.26 7.69
C ILE A 28 5.89 17.45 6.17
N GLU A 29 6.65 18.46 5.78
CA GLU A 29 6.98 18.72 4.37
C GLU A 29 7.76 17.55 3.75
N THR A 30 8.70 16.97 4.50
CA THR A 30 9.46 15.79 4.07
C THR A 30 8.57 14.56 3.93
N LYS A 31 7.62 14.35 4.85
CA LYS A 31 6.63 13.26 4.77
C LYS A 31 5.77 13.38 3.52
N ILE A 32 5.23 14.57 3.24
CA ILE A 32 4.42 14.82 2.05
C ILE A 32 5.25 14.59 0.79
N ALA A 33 6.46 15.16 0.73
CA ALA A 33 7.34 15.02 -0.44
C ALA A 33 7.76 13.56 -0.69
N LEU A 34 7.94 12.77 0.36
CA LEU A 34 8.33 11.36 0.25
C LEU A 34 7.19 10.49 -0.30
N TRP A 35 5.97 10.68 0.18
CA TRP A 35 4.83 9.81 -0.16
C TRP A 35 3.98 10.30 -1.33
N HIS A 36 4.04 11.60 -1.69
CA HIS A 36 3.27 12.15 -2.81
C HIS A 36 3.52 11.42 -4.14
N PRO A 37 4.77 11.12 -4.55
CA PRO A 37 5.01 10.39 -5.81
C PRO A 37 4.41 8.98 -5.80
N TYR A 38 4.38 8.33 -4.63
CA TYR A 38 3.74 7.02 -4.47
C TYR A 38 2.21 7.12 -4.61
N GLY A 39 1.60 8.14 -4.00
CA GLY A 39 0.17 8.41 -4.15
C GLY A 39 -0.24 8.65 -5.60
N ASP A 40 0.53 9.44 -6.35
CA ASP A 40 0.29 9.68 -7.77
C ASP A 40 0.37 8.37 -8.58
N LYS A 41 1.39 7.55 -8.34
CA LYS A 41 1.52 6.24 -8.99
C LYS A 41 0.37 5.31 -8.64
N MET A 42 -0.10 5.29 -7.39
CA MET A 42 -1.27 4.49 -7.00
C MET A 42 -2.52 4.92 -7.78
N ILE A 43 -2.73 6.22 -7.95
CA ILE A 43 -3.84 6.76 -8.75
C ILE A 43 -3.71 6.34 -10.22
N ASP A 44 -2.52 6.47 -10.80
CA ASP A 44 -2.29 6.23 -12.22
C ASP A 44 -2.28 4.74 -12.60
N PHE A 45 -1.72 3.88 -11.75
CA PHE A 45 -1.53 2.45 -12.06
C PHE A 45 -2.64 1.55 -11.51
N LEU A 46 -3.36 1.96 -10.46
CA LEU A 46 -4.48 1.18 -9.91
C LEU A 46 -5.80 1.89 -10.11
N TYR A 47 -5.99 3.06 -9.51
CA TYR A 47 -7.31 3.67 -9.43
C TYR A 47 -7.89 4.00 -10.80
N ARG A 48 -7.15 4.70 -11.66
CA ARG A 48 -7.62 5.07 -13.00
C ARG A 48 -7.92 3.84 -13.87
N PRO A 49 -7.04 2.83 -14.00
CA PRO A 49 -7.37 1.65 -14.79
C PRO A 49 -8.56 0.86 -14.24
N MET A 50 -8.76 0.83 -12.91
CA MET A 50 -9.94 0.22 -12.30
C MET A 50 -11.24 0.93 -12.71
N VAL A 51 -11.22 2.28 -12.72
CA VAL A 51 -12.35 3.11 -13.17
C VAL A 51 -12.59 2.98 -14.67
N ASP A 52 -11.54 3.02 -15.49
CA ASP A 52 -11.62 2.89 -16.95
C ASP A 52 -12.17 1.52 -17.38
N LEU A 53 -11.78 0.46 -16.66
CA LEU A 53 -12.35 -0.87 -16.84
C LEU A 53 -13.78 -0.97 -16.33
N LYS A 54 -14.27 -0.04 -15.52
CA LYS A 54 -15.54 -0.16 -14.79
C LYS A 54 -15.59 -1.51 -14.08
N LEU A 55 -14.58 -1.78 -13.24
CA LEU A 55 -14.50 -3.02 -12.50
C LEU A 55 -15.78 -3.25 -11.71
N THR A 56 -16.30 -4.45 -11.87
CA THR A 56 -17.45 -4.91 -11.11
C THR A 56 -16.99 -5.41 -9.76
N GLN A 57 -17.88 -5.43 -8.77
CA GLN A 57 -17.56 -5.95 -7.44
C GLN A 57 -17.03 -7.40 -7.52
N PHE A 58 -17.61 -8.22 -8.40
CA PHE A 58 -17.17 -9.59 -8.62
C PHE A 58 -15.73 -9.68 -9.13
N GLU A 59 -15.38 -8.87 -10.13
CA GLU A 59 -14.02 -8.82 -10.66
C GLU A 59 -13.02 -8.27 -9.65
N LEU A 60 -13.42 -7.31 -8.80
CA LEU A 60 -12.57 -6.82 -7.72
C LEU A 60 -12.27 -7.92 -6.69
N VAL A 61 -13.30 -8.68 -6.27
CA VAL A 61 -13.12 -9.82 -5.37
C VAL A 61 -12.20 -10.88 -6.00
N TYR A 62 -12.36 -11.15 -7.30
CA TYR A 62 -11.45 -12.02 -8.03
C TYR A 62 -10.00 -11.53 -7.96
N LEU A 63 -9.74 -10.24 -8.22
CA LEU A 63 -8.39 -9.66 -8.18
C LEU A 63 -7.77 -9.81 -6.78
N LEU A 64 -8.53 -9.49 -5.73
CA LEU A 64 -8.08 -9.62 -4.34
C LEU A 64 -7.76 -11.07 -3.98
N ALA A 65 -8.64 -12.00 -4.37
CA ALA A 65 -8.43 -13.42 -4.11
C ALA A 65 -7.20 -13.96 -4.88
N HIS A 66 -6.99 -13.51 -6.12
CA HIS A 66 -5.81 -13.87 -6.90
C HIS A 66 -4.52 -13.36 -6.26
N ILE A 67 -4.52 -12.13 -5.73
CA ILE A 67 -3.38 -11.58 -4.97
C ILE A 67 -3.13 -12.40 -3.70
N LEU A 68 -4.20 -12.69 -2.94
CA LEU A 68 -4.13 -13.44 -1.68
C LEU A 68 -3.51 -14.83 -1.85
N TRP A 69 -3.91 -15.55 -2.89
CA TRP A 69 -3.41 -16.90 -3.18
C TRP A 69 -2.13 -16.91 -4.03
N SER A 70 -1.54 -15.75 -4.33
CA SER A 70 -0.26 -15.65 -5.05
C SER A 70 0.92 -15.97 -4.13
N THR A 71 1.09 -17.26 -3.79
CA THR A 71 2.10 -17.71 -2.82
C THR A 71 3.49 -17.95 -3.41
N HIS A 72 3.62 -17.96 -4.74
CA HIS A 72 4.84 -18.34 -5.45
C HIS A 72 6.09 -17.53 -5.08
N ASP A 73 5.90 -16.27 -4.67
CA ASP A 73 6.97 -15.33 -4.35
C ASP A 73 7.36 -15.35 -2.85
N ILE A 74 6.67 -16.16 -2.02
CA ILE A 74 6.83 -16.19 -0.55
C ILE A 74 7.77 -17.31 -0.13
N LYS A 75 8.88 -16.94 0.52
CA LYS A 75 9.84 -17.91 1.08
C LYS A 75 9.30 -18.55 2.36
N GLY A 76 9.54 -19.85 2.55
CA GLY A 76 9.20 -20.57 3.79
C GLY A 76 7.78 -21.14 3.84
N VAL A 77 7.02 -21.02 2.75
CA VAL A 77 5.71 -21.67 2.62
C VAL A 77 5.89 -23.16 2.32
N SER A 78 5.07 -24.01 2.93
CA SER A 78 5.12 -25.46 2.69
C SER A 78 4.61 -25.82 1.29
N ASN A 79 5.11 -26.93 0.74
CA ASN A 79 4.62 -27.46 -0.54
C ASN A 79 3.10 -27.70 -0.52
N THR A 80 2.57 -28.17 0.60
CA THR A 80 1.11 -28.38 0.78
C THR A 80 0.33 -27.08 0.67
N THR A 81 0.84 -25.97 1.20
CA THR A 81 0.18 -24.67 1.09
C THR A 81 0.24 -24.13 -0.34
N HIS A 82 1.34 -24.36 -1.06
CA HIS A 82 1.41 -24.03 -2.50
C HIS A 82 0.38 -24.83 -3.32
N GLU A 83 0.22 -26.12 -3.05
CA GLU A 83 -0.80 -26.95 -3.70
C GLU A 83 -2.23 -26.44 -3.44
N ILE A 84 -2.53 -26.06 -2.19
CA ILE A 84 -3.82 -25.47 -1.82
C ILE A 84 -4.02 -24.13 -2.55
N ALA A 85 -3.01 -23.27 -2.58
CA ALA A 85 -3.07 -21.97 -3.23
C ALA A 85 -3.30 -22.09 -4.74
N ASN A 86 -2.65 -23.06 -5.40
CA ASN A 86 -2.86 -23.35 -6.82
C ASN A 86 -4.29 -23.82 -7.08
N ASN A 87 -4.78 -24.77 -6.27
CA ASN A 87 -6.17 -25.25 -6.39
C ASN A 87 -7.19 -24.13 -6.18
N MET A 88 -6.98 -23.25 -5.18
CA MET A 88 -7.84 -22.09 -4.96
C MET A 88 -7.81 -21.14 -6.17
N THR A 89 -6.63 -20.88 -6.72
CA THR A 89 -6.47 -20.02 -7.91
C THR A 89 -7.20 -20.58 -9.13
N ASP A 90 -7.15 -21.90 -9.33
CA ASP A 90 -7.87 -22.59 -10.42
C ASP A 90 -9.39 -22.50 -10.24
N GLN A 91 -9.89 -22.68 -9.00
CA GLN A 91 -11.30 -22.55 -8.69
C GLN A 91 -11.79 -21.12 -8.92
N ILE A 92 -11.07 -20.12 -8.41
CA ILE A 92 -11.41 -18.70 -8.59
C ILE A 92 -11.39 -18.30 -10.07
N SER A 93 -10.44 -18.83 -10.86
CA SER A 93 -10.37 -18.63 -12.31
C SER A 93 -11.56 -19.26 -13.05
N THR A 94 -12.00 -20.44 -12.59
CA THR A 94 -13.19 -21.10 -13.12
C THR A 94 -14.46 -20.30 -12.84
N GLU A 95 -14.60 -19.77 -11.63
CA GLU A 95 -15.74 -18.91 -11.28
C GLU A 95 -15.76 -17.61 -12.09
N LEU A 96 -14.59 -17.00 -12.34
CA LEU A 96 -14.51 -15.83 -13.23
C LEU A 96 -14.92 -16.17 -14.68
N HIS A 97 -14.49 -17.32 -15.20
CA HIS A 97 -14.93 -17.79 -16.51
C HIS A 97 -16.45 -17.96 -16.57
N ASN A 98 -17.03 -18.62 -15.57
CA ASN A 98 -18.48 -18.83 -15.46
C ASN A 98 -19.25 -17.51 -15.40
N TYR A 99 -18.78 -16.55 -14.61
CA TYR A 99 -19.35 -15.20 -14.55
C TYR A 99 -19.39 -14.52 -15.92
N TYR A 100 -18.30 -14.60 -16.69
CA TYR A 100 -18.26 -13.99 -18.02
C TYR A 100 -19.13 -14.71 -19.06
N VAL A 101 -19.10 -16.04 -19.09
CA VAL A 101 -19.79 -16.84 -20.11
C VAL A 101 -21.29 -16.95 -19.81
N ASN A 102 -21.66 -17.26 -18.57
CA ASN A 102 -23.03 -17.59 -18.21
C ASN A 102 -23.85 -16.35 -17.84
N GLU A 103 -23.31 -15.47 -17.00
CA GLU A 103 -24.05 -14.30 -16.50
C GLU A 103 -23.94 -13.12 -17.46
N ARG A 104 -22.72 -12.77 -17.88
CA ARG A 104 -22.47 -11.62 -18.75
C ARG A 104 -22.65 -11.92 -20.23
N ARG A 105 -22.68 -13.20 -20.62
CA ARG A 105 -22.76 -13.67 -22.02
C ARG A 105 -21.69 -13.04 -22.92
N LEU A 106 -20.49 -12.85 -22.39
CA LEU A 106 -19.35 -12.26 -23.08
C LEU A 106 -18.43 -13.37 -23.59
N ALA A 107 -18.48 -13.66 -24.89
CA ALA A 107 -17.61 -14.68 -25.50
C ALA A 107 -16.13 -14.24 -25.60
N ASN A 108 -15.86 -12.94 -25.67
CA ASN A 108 -14.50 -12.40 -25.85
C ASN A 108 -14.08 -11.50 -24.68
N TYR A 109 -13.98 -12.07 -23.49
CA TYR A 109 -13.52 -11.36 -22.27
C TYR A 109 -11.99 -11.38 -22.10
N GLY A 110 -11.25 -12.11 -22.94
CA GLY A 110 -9.79 -12.23 -22.87
C GLY A 110 -9.03 -10.89 -22.79
N PRO A 111 -9.32 -9.89 -23.66
CA PRO A 111 -8.70 -8.58 -23.57
C PRO A 111 -8.95 -7.86 -22.24
N ARG A 112 -10.11 -8.08 -21.62
CA ARG A 112 -10.45 -7.53 -20.31
C ARG A 112 -9.67 -8.23 -19.20
N LEU A 113 -9.57 -9.56 -19.26
CA LEU A 113 -8.75 -10.34 -18.33
C LEU A 113 -7.27 -9.91 -18.38
N ILE A 114 -6.70 -9.68 -19.56
CA ILE A 114 -5.31 -9.18 -19.68
C ILE A 114 -5.15 -7.84 -18.96
N LYS A 115 -6.12 -6.92 -19.07
CA LYS A 115 -6.06 -5.64 -18.36
C LYS A 115 -6.20 -5.82 -16.84
N MET A 116 -7.01 -6.78 -16.39
CA MET A 116 -7.11 -7.17 -14.98
C MET A 116 -5.79 -7.75 -14.45
N LEU A 117 -5.11 -8.61 -15.20
CA LEU A 117 -3.81 -9.14 -14.79
C LEU A 117 -2.75 -8.04 -14.68
N LYS A 118 -2.77 -7.04 -15.58
CA LYS A 118 -1.90 -5.86 -15.47
C LYS A 118 -2.13 -5.05 -14.18
N LEU A 119 -3.37 -5.01 -13.67
CA LEU A 119 -3.66 -4.39 -12.37
C LEU A 119 -3.00 -5.17 -11.22
N ILE A 120 -3.00 -6.50 -11.29
CA ILE A 120 -2.31 -7.35 -10.31
C ILE A 120 -0.80 -7.07 -10.36
N ASP A 121 -0.19 -7.07 -11.54
CA ASP A 121 1.23 -6.78 -11.69
C ASP A 121 1.58 -5.37 -11.19
N GLY A 122 0.75 -4.38 -11.52
CA GLY A 122 0.89 -3.01 -11.03
C GLY A 122 0.82 -2.91 -9.51
N SER A 123 -0.09 -3.67 -8.88
CA SER A 123 -0.22 -3.73 -7.41
C SER A 123 1.03 -4.31 -6.74
N LYS A 124 1.61 -5.37 -7.32
CA LYS A 124 2.86 -5.97 -6.82
C LYS A 124 4.02 -4.98 -6.92
N SER A 125 4.12 -4.25 -8.03
CA SER A 125 5.16 -3.24 -8.21
C SER A 125 5.02 -2.08 -7.21
N LEU A 126 3.81 -1.61 -6.96
CA LEU A 126 3.55 -0.56 -5.98
C LEU A 126 3.90 -1.02 -4.56
N PHE A 127 3.51 -2.23 -4.19
CA PHE A 127 3.84 -2.79 -2.88
C PHE A 127 5.35 -2.90 -2.65
N ALA A 128 6.11 -3.31 -3.68
CA ALA A 128 7.58 -3.31 -3.58
C ALA A 128 8.17 -1.91 -3.41
N GLU A 129 7.60 -0.90 -4.07
CA GLU A 129 8.01 0.50 -3.92
C GLU A 129 7.66 1.05 -2.52
N GLU A 130 6.47 0.72 -2.01
CA GLU A 130 6.04 1.05 -0.66
C GLU A 130 7.01 0.50 0.39
N GLN A 131 7.42 -0.76 0.28
CA GLN A 131 8.40 -1.35 1.20
C GLN A 131 9.72 -0.58 1.20
N ASN A 132 10.19 -0.13 0.03
CA ASN A 132 11.40 0.67 -0.07
C ASN A 132 11.23 2.05 0.59
N LEU A 133 10.07 2.69 0.41
CA LEU A 133 9.74 3.97 1.04
C LEU A 133 9.64 3.84 2.56
N THR A 134 8.99 2.77 3.05
CA THR A 134 8.90 2.44 4.47
C THR A 134 10.29 2.24 5.07
N LEU A 135 11.15 1.41 4.44
CA LEU A 135 12.52 1.19 4.87
C LEU A 135 13.33 2.49 4.90
N LEU A 136 13.23 3.30 3.84
CA LEU A 136 13.91 4.60 3.77
C LEU A 136 13.45 5.48 4.92
N SER A 137 12.14 5.58 5.13
CA SER A 137 11.60 6.43 6.17
C SER A 137 11.97 5.95 7.59
N ALA A 138 12.13 4.64 7.81
CA ALA A 138 12.65 4.09 9.05
C ALA A 138 14.14 4.43 9.26
N VAL A 139 14.99 4.28 8.24
CA VAL A 139 16.42 4.64 8.29
C VAL A 139 16.63 6.12 8.63
N TYR A 140 15.77 6.99 8.08
CA TYR A 140 15.82 8.44 8.33
C TYR A 140 14.99 8.88 9.53
N ASN A 141 14.39 7.95 10.29
CA ASN A 141 13.54 8.20 11.45
C ASN A 141 12.43 9.24 11.17
N ILE A 142 11.83 9.17 9.98
CA ILE A 142 10.77 10.08 9.53
C ILE A 142 9.43 9.72 10.20
N PHE A 143 9.20 8.44 10.51
CA PHE A 143 8.04 7.96 11.27
C PHE A 143 8.49 7.05 12.42
N ASP A 144 7.79 7.14 13.55
CA ASP A 144 7.83 6.13 14.62
C ASP A 144 6.90 4.97 14.23
N PHE A 145 7.39 4.04 13.41
CA PHE A 145 6.57 2.88 12.96
C PHE A 145 6.23 1.89 14.08
N ASN A 146 6.91 1.98 15.24
CA ASN A 146 6.68 1.10 16.38
C ASN A 146 5.31 1.29 17.03
N ALA A 147 4.61 2.42 16.82
CA ALA A 147 3.31 2.66 17.44
C ALA A 147 2.13 1.99 16.72
N ASP A 148 2.24 1.78 15.39
CA ASP A 148 1.09 1.36 14.56
C ASP A 148 1.21 -0.09 14.04
N LEU A 149 2.42 -0.67 14.00
CA LEU A 149 2.62 -2.06 13.53
C LEU A 149 2.47 -3.12 14.63
N ASP A 150 2.69 -2.74 15.89
CA ASP A 150 2.51 -3.65 17.03
C ASP A 150 1.03 -4.04 17.24
N GLU A 151 0.07 -3.19 16.83
CA GLU A 151 -1.37 -3.53 16.87
C GLU A 151 -1.82 -4.49 15.75
N LEU A 152 -1.06 -4.63 14.66
CA LEU A 152 -1.40 -5.47 13.51
C LEU A 152 -0.71 -6.85 13.51
N CYS A 153 0.32 -7.02 14.34
CA CYS A 153 1.15 -8.22 14.41
C CYS A 153 0.99 -9.01 15.72
N ASP A 154 -0.07 -8.76 16.50
CA ASP A 154 -0.41 -9.64 17.63
C ASP A 154 -0.81 -11.03 17.10
N PRO A 155 -0.04 -12.09 17.40
CA PRO A 155 -0.31 -13.43 16.90
C PRO A 155 -1.50 -14.02 17.67
N PHE A 156 -2.58 -14.32 16.96
CA PHE A 156 -3.59 -15.29 17.42
C PHE A 156 -3.00 -16.70 17.46
#